data_AF-A0A2E9NXH1-F1
#
_entry.id   AF-A0A2E9NXH1-F1
#
_cell.length_a   1.000
_cell.length_b   1.000
_cell.length_c   1.000
_cell.angle_alpha   90.00
_cell.angle_beta   90.00
_cell.angle_gamma   90.00
#
_symmetry.space_group_name_H-M   'P 1'
#
loop_
_entity.id
_entity.type
_entity.pdbx_description
1 polymer ?
#
loop_
_entity_poly.entity_id
_entity_poly.type
_entity_poly.pdbx_seq_one_letter_code
_entity_poly.pdbx_strand_id
1 'polypeptide(L)' 'MGLIINCECIKCDCGEEFETIETEELLNLVQHGRLSQEQTLFLKSRIGSKLCKQCFIDNHNT' A
#
# COMPACT_ATOMS: atom_id res chain seq x y z
N MET A 1 -3.18 12.53 4.78
CA MET A 1 -1.71 12.50 4.74
C MET A 1 -1.33 11.21 5.40
N GLY A 2 -0.98 10.20 4.58
CA GLY A 2 -0.49 8.92 5.07
C GLY A 2 0.84 9.08 5.81
N LEU A 3 1.18 8.10 6.63
CA LEU A 3 2.50 8.03 7.26
C LEU A 3 3.46 7.36 6.27
N ILE A 4 4.62 7.97 6.03
CA ILE A 4 5.70 7.30 5.31
C ILE A 4 6.38 6.36 6.32
N ILE A 5 6.42 5.08 5.99
CA ILE A 5 7.05 4.05 6.81
C ILE A 5 7.96 3.17 5.94
N ASN A 6 8.90 2.49 6.58
CA ASN A 6 9.68 1.44 5.94
C ASN A 6 8.87 0.13 5.88
N CYS A 7 9.06 -0.63 4.81
CA CYS A 7 8.51 -1.97 4.67
C CYS A 7 8.93 -2.88 5.84
N GLU A 8 7.95 -3.37 6.60
CA GLU A 8 8.15 -4.35 7.69
C GLU A 8 7.99 -5.80 7.19
N CYS A 9 8.51 -6.11 6.00
CA CYS A 9 8.40 -7.47 5.48
C CYS A 9 9.38 -8.42 6.20
N ILE A 10 8.85 -9.52 6.73
CA ILE A 10 9.66 -10.54 7.39
C ILE A 10 10.41 -11.47 6.43
N LYS A 11 10.01 -11.49 5.15
CA LYS A 11 10.61 -12.32 4.10
C LYS A 11 11.72 -11.57 3.34
N CYS A 12 11.54 -10.27 3.16
CA CYS A 12 12.44 -9.36 2.45
C CYS A 12 12.79 -8.22 3.42
N ASP A 13 14.05 -8.02 3.83
CA ASP A 13 14.42 -6.82 4.60
C ASP A 13 14.63 -5.65 3.63
N CYS A 14 13.66 -5.41 2.73
CA CYS A 14 13.85 -4.51 1.60
C CYS A 14 13.96 -3.04 2.04
N GLY A 15 13.48 -2.72 3.24
CA GLY A 15 13.57 -1.38 3.84
C GLY A 15 12.87 -0.29 3.04
N GLU A 16 12.12 -0.63 1.99
CA GLU A 16 11.53 0.31 1.04
C GLU A 16 10.58 1.26 1.76
N GLU A 17 10.82 2.56 1.63
CA GLU A 17 9.95 3.60 2.16
C GLU A 17 8.71 3.74 1.28
N PHE A 18 7.53 3.66 1.89
CA PHE A 18 6.27 3.84 1.18
C PHE A 18 5.25 4.55 2.07
N GLU A 19 4.31 5.24 1.44
CA GLU A 19 3.22 5.89 2.14
C GLU A 19 2.12 4.87 2.48
N THR A 20 1.74 4.80 3.76
CA THR A 20 0.58 4.00 4.20
C THR A 20 -0.70 4.64 3.73
N ILE A 21 -1.64 3.82 3.26
CA ILE A 21 -2.95 4.30 2.87
C ILE A 21 -3.94 4.02 4.00
N GLU A 22 -4.47 5.11 4.54
CA GLU A 22 -5.57 5.12 5.49
C GLU A 22 -6.92 5.03 4.76
N THR A 23 -7.93 4.50 5.46
CA THR A 23 -9.27 4.28 4.89
C THR A 23 -9.88 5.57 4.33
N GLU A 24 -9.73 6.69 5.05
CA GLU A 24 -10.27 7.99 4.63
C GLU A 24 -9.60 8.52 3.35
N GLU A 25 -8.30 8.30 3.20
CA GLU A 25 -7.55 8.75 2.02
C GLU A 25 -7.93 7.94 0.78
N LEU A 26 -8.13 6.63 0.96
CA LEU A 26 -8.67 5.78 -0.10
C LEU A 26 -10.08 6.20 -0.52
N LEU A 27 -10.95 6.50 0.44
CA LEU A 27 -12.31 6.98 0.15
C LEU A 27 -12.29 8.26 -0.67
N ASN A 28 -11.40 9.21 -0.33
CA ASN A 28 -11.21 10.43 -1.12
C ASN A 28 -10.74 10.13 -2.55
N LEU A 29 -9.74 9.26 -2.72
CA LEU A 29 -9.22 8.90 -4.05
C LEU A 29 -10.29 8.21 -4.93
N VAL A 30 -11.12 7.36 -4.33
CA VAL A 30 -12.24 6.69 -5.01
C VAL A 30 -13.33 7.69 -5.38
N GLN A 31 -13.73 8.58 -4.46
CA GLN A 31 -14.79 9.57 -4.69
C GLN A 31 -14.45 10.56 -5.80
N HIS A 32 -13.17 10.92 -5.94
CA HIS A 32 -12.71 11.80 -7.01
C HIS A 32 -12.51 11.09 -8.36
N GLY A 33 -12.86 9.80 -8.48
CA GLY A 33 -12.75 9.04 -9.72
C GLY A 33 -11.31 8.89 -10.24
N ARG A 34 -10.31 9.06 -9.37
CA ARG A 34 -8.89 9.06 -9.74
C ARG A 34 -8.27 7.67 -9.79
N LEU A 35 -9.05 6.64 -9.46
CA LEU A 35 -8.58 5.26 -9.37
C LEU A 35 -9.40 4.35 -10.28
N SER A 36 -8.71 3.50 -11.05
CA SER A 36 -9.35 2.38 -11.73
C SER A 36 -9.85 1.34 -10.72
N GLN A 37 -10.75 0.45 -11.16
CA GLN A 37 -11.31 -0.60 -10.31
C GLN A 37 -10.23 -1.52 -9.72
N GLU A 38 -9.23 -1.90 -10.54
CA GLU A 38 -8.08 -2.70 -10.11
C GLU A 38 -7.23 -1.97 -9.05
N GLN A 39 -6.95 -0.67 -9.26
CA GLN A 39 -6.23 0.15 -8.29
C GLN A 39 -7.01 0.25 -6.97
N THR A 40 -8.32 0.44 -7.04
CA THR A 40 -9.17 0.51 -5.85
C THR A 40 -9.14 -0.79 -5.06
N LEU A 41 -9.27 -1.94 -5.73
CA LEU A 41 -9.21 -3.25 -5.09
C LEU A 41 -7.84 -3.50 -4.44
N PHE A 42 -6.78 -3.15 -5.16
CA PHE A 42 -5.42 -3.27 -4.65
C PHE A 42 -5.20 -2.40 -3.41
N LEU A 43 -5.58 -1.13 -3.44
CA LEU A 43 -5.42 -0.24 -2.29
C LEU A 43 -6.32 -0.65 -1.12
N LYS A 44 -7.55 -1.14 -1.37
CA LYS A 44 -8.43 -1.71 -0.33
C LYS A 44 -7.77 -2.89 0.38
N SER A 45 -7.11 -3.78 -0.35
CA SER A 45 -6.41 -4.93 0.24
C SER A 45 -5.20 -4.51 1.09
N ARG A 46 -4.63 -3.33 0.84
CA ARG A 46 -3.44 -2.79 1.52
C ARG A 46 -3.74 -1.83 2.67
N ILE A 47 -5.01 -1.52 2.97
CA ILE A 47 -5.35 -0.61 4.09
C ILE A 47 -4.75 -1.16 5.39
N GLY A 48 -3.98 -0.32 6.09
CA GLY A 48 -3.31 -0.69 7.35
C GLY A 48 -2.14 -1.68 7.19
N SER A 49 -1.78 -2.05 5.95
CA SER A 49 -0.63 -2.90 5.69
C SER A 49 0.66 -2.12 5.85
N LYS A 50 1.60 -2.73 6.58
CA LYS A 50 2.96 -2.21 6.75
C LYS A 50 3.97 -2.78 5.74
N LEU A 51 3.47 -3.42 4.69
CA LEU A 51 4.28 -3.95 3.60
C LEU A 51 4.25 -3.01 2.39
N CYS A 52 5.41 -2.84 1.76
CA CYS A 52 5.50 -2.16 0.47
C CYS A 52 4.69 -2.90 -0.61
N LYS A 53 4.50 -2.26 -1.76
CA LYS A 53 3.69 -2.82 -2.86
C LYS A 53 4.20 -4.19 -3.30
N GLN A 54 5.52 -4.35 -3.42
CA GLN A 54 6.13 -5.58 -3.92
C GLN A 54 6.00 -6.73 -2.92
N CYS A 55 6.39 -6.51 -1.66
CA CYS A 55 6.33 -7.58 -0.67
C CYS A 55 4.87 -7.89 -0.23
N PHE A 56 3.92 -6.98 -0.44
CA PHE A 56 2.48 -7.27 -0.28
C PHE A 56 1.93 -8.24 -1.34
N ILE A 57 2.44 -8.21 -2.58
CA ILE A 57 2.06 -9.16 -3.64
C ILE A 57 2.98 -10.40 -3.69
N ASP A 58 3.66 -10.67 -2.57
CA ASP A 58 4.64 -11.75 -2.42
C ASP A 58 5.82 -11.72 -3.41
N ASN A 59 6.10 -10.56 -4.02
CA ASN A 59 7.23 -10.37 -4.93
C ASN A 59 8.44 -9.81 -4.15
N HIS A 60 9.06 -10.68 -3.35
CA HIS A 60 10.19 -10.34 -2.49
C HIS A 60 11.47 -10.17 -3.31
N ASN A 61 12.25 -9.12 -3.02
CA ASN A 61 13.62 -9.02 -3.53
C ASN A 61 14.46 -10.13 -2.86
N THR A 62 14.75 -11.19 -3.60
CA THR A 62 15.75 -12.24 -3.25
C THR A 62 17.17 -11.74 -3.37
#